data_AF-A0A6B2SZF2-F1
#
_entry.id   AF-A0A6B2SZF2-F1
#
_cell.length_a   1.000
_cell.length_b   1.000
_cell.length_c   1.000
_cell.angle_alpha   90.00
_cell.angle_beta   90.00
_cell.angle_gamma   90.00
#
_symmetry.space_group_name_H-M   'P 1'
#
loop_
_entity.id
_entity.type
_entity.pdbx_description
1 polymer ?
#
loop_
_entity_poly.entity_id
_entity_poly.type
_entity_poly.pdbx_seq_one_letter_code
_entity_poly.pdbx_strand_id
1 'polypeptide(L)'
;MPARFRMSNKGVGQLLRSEMIHAEMVRRAELIMSVAVSIAPVGGAGDPHPGHYKASFQVTSTRRGGRRRDRATATVSNTSYYARFVEYGTERVPAHHVLLRAAQAGGR
;
A
#
# COMPACT_ATOMS: atom_id res chain seq x y z
N MET A 1 8.84 -39.81 -21.57
CA MET A 1 9.63 -39.05 -20.57
C MET A 1 8.89 -37.76 -20.25
N PRO A 2 8.69 -37.39 -18.98
CA PRO A 2 8.10 -36.09 -18.66
C PRO A 2 9.07 -34.96 -19.06
N ALA A 3 8.56 -33.91 -19.71
CA ALA A 3 9.35 -32.75 -20.06
C ALA A 3 9.88 -32.08 -18.78
N ARG A 4 11.20 -31.91 -18.66
CA ARG A 4 11.82 -31.17 -17.55
C ARG A 4 11.71 -29.67 -17.84
N PHE A 5 10.83 -28.97 -17.13
CA PHE A 5 10.79 -27.52 -17.18
C PHE A 5 12.11 -26.93 -16.63
N ARG A 6 12.74 -26.05 -17.42
CA ARG A 6 13.89 -25.26 -16.99
C ARG A 6 13.50 -23.79 -17.01
N MET A 7 13.28 -23.22 -15.82
CA MET A 7 12.89 -21.83 -15.66
C MET A 7 14.06 -20.89 -16.01
N SER A 8 13.77 -19.84 -16.79
CA SER A 8 14.73 -18.76 -17.05
C SER A 8 14.55 -17.64 -16.01
N ASN A 9 15.55 -17.45 -15.14
CA ASN A 9 15.51 -16.36 -14.15
C ASN A 9 15.38 -14.98 -14.80
N LYS A 10 16.01 -14.79 -15.98
CA LYS A 10 15.89 -13.55 -16.76
C LYS A 10 14.46 -13.35 -17.28
N GLY A 11 13.84 -14.42 -17.80
CA GLY A 11 12.45 -14.41 -18.26
C GLY A 11 11.47 -14.11 -17.12
N VAL A 12 11.67 -14.72 -15.95
CA VAL A 12 10.88 -14.43 -14.74
C VAL A 12 11.04 -12.96 -14.34
N GLY A 13 12.25 -12.43 -14.34
CA GLY A 13 12.48 -11.02 -14.05
C GLY A 13 11.84 -10.06 -15.07
N GLN A 14 11.70 -10.45 -16.34
CA GLN A 14 10.94 -9.68 -17.33
C GLN A 14 9.44 -9.74 -17.04
N LEU A 15 8.92 -10.93 -16.74
CA LEU A 15 7.52 -11.13 -16.37
C LEU A 15 7.13 -10.29 -15.14
N LEU A 16 7.93 -10.31 -14.07
CA LEU A 16 7.69 -9.55 -12.84
C LEU A 16 7.72 -8.03 -13.03
N ARG A 17 8.26 -7.54 -14.14
CA ARG A 17 8.32 -6.11 -14.51
C ARG A 17 7.35 -5.75 -15.64
N SER A 18 6.57 -6.71 -16.12
CA SER A 18 5.60 -6.49 -17.19
C SER A 18 4.49 -5.51 -16.77
N GLU A 19 3.88 -4.84 -17.75
CA GLU A 19 2.75 -3.94 -17.53
C GLU A 19 1.58 -4.66 -16.85
N MET A 20 1.34 -5.92 -17.18
CA MET A 20 0.27 -6.72 -16.56
C MET A 20 0.47 -6.86 -15.04
N ILE A 21 1.69 -7.20 -14.60
CA ILE A 21 1.99 -7.31 -13.16
C ILE A 21 1.94 -5.95 -12.49
N HIS A 22 2.44 -4.90 -13.16
CA HIS A 22 2.37 -3.54 -12.63
C HIS A 22 0.94 -3.04 -12.45
N ALA A 23 0.07 -3.25 -13.44
CA ALA A 23 -1.36 -2.91 -13.36
C ALA A 23 -2.05 -3.65 -12.21
N GLU A 24 -1.75 -4.95 -12.01
CA GLU A 24 -2.30 -5.71 -10.89
C GLU A 24 -1.80 -5.18 -9.53
N MET A 25 -0.54 -4.76 -9.42
CA MET A 25 -0.03 -4.13 -8.20
C MET A 25 -0.74 -2.79 -7.92
N VAL A 26 -0.97 -1.98 -8.95
CA VAL A 26 -1.72 -0.72 -8.83
C VAL A 26 -3.16 -1.00 -8.38
N ARG A 27 -3.87 -1.92 -9.04
CA ARG A 27 -5.24 -2.32 -8.67
C ARG A 27 -5.34 -2.74 -7.20
N ARG A 28 -4.41 -3.56 -6.72
CA ARG A 28 -4.37 -3.98 -5.31
C ARG A 28 -4.10 -2.80 -4.37
N ALA A 29 -3.18 -1.91 -4.72
CA ALA A 29 -2.89 -0.72 -3.92
C ALA A 29 -4.09 0.23 -3.85
N GLU A 30 -4.85 0.39 -4.94
CA GLU A 30 -6.08 1.19 -4.96
C GLU A 30 -7.17 0.58 -4.06
N LEU A 31 -7.32 -0.75 -4.04
CA LEU A 31 -8.22 -1.44 -3.12
C LEU A 31 -7.81 -1.25 -1.66
N ILE A 32 -6.52 -1.37 -1.35
CA ILE A 32 -6.00 -1.08 -0.01
C ILE A 32 -6.27 0.39 0.35
N MET A 33 -6.04 1.32 -0.56
CA MET A 33 -6.30 2.75 -0.35
C MET A 33 -7.78 3.01 -0.09
N SER A 34 -8.70 2.42 -0.86
CA SER A 34 -10.14 2.62 -0.66
C SER A 34 -10.58 2.12 0.72
N VAL A 35 -10.03 0.98 1.18
CA VAL A 35 -10.29 0.49 2.54
C VAL A 35 -9.70 1.45 3.57
N ALA A 36 -8.46 1.91 3.39
CA ALA A 36 -7.81 2.86 4.29
C ALA A 36 -8.63 4.14 4.47
N VAL A 37 -9.12 4.73 3.38
CA VAL A 37 -9.99 5.91 3.39
C VAL A 37 -11.31 5.63 4.12
N SER A 38 -11.90 4.43 3.93
CA SER A 38 -13.17 4.08 4.56
C SER A 38 -13.10 3.97 6.09
N ILE A 39 -11.99 3.46 6.62
CA ILE A 39 -11.79 3.22 8.06
C ILE A 39 -10.98 4.33 8.76
N ALA A 40 -10.53 5.33 8.01
CA ALA A 40 -9.72 6.42 8.54
C ALA A 40 -10.53 7.31 9.51
N PRO A 41 -9.96 7.67 10.67
CA PRO A 41 -10.58 8.60 11.58
C PRO A 41 -10.64 10.01 10.94
N VAL A 42 -11.71 10.75 11.26
CA VAL A 42 -11.92 12.13 10.80
C VAL A 42 -11.56 13.15 11.89
N GLY A 43 -11.34 12.74 13.14
CA GLY A 43 -11.15 13.67 14.25
C GLY A 43 -12.46 14.24 14.79
N GLY A 44 -12.44 14.73 16.03
CA GLY A 44 -13.62 15.27 16.73
C GLY A 44 -13.61 16.79 16.84
N ALA A 45 -14.52 17.35 17.65
CA ALA A 45 -14.74 18.80 17.81
C ALA A 45 -13.54 19.61 18.37
N GLY A 46 -12.43 18.96 18.72
CA GLY A 46 -11.18 19.62 19.15
C GLY A 46 -9.97 19.30 18.26
N ASP A 47 -10.17 18.61 17.13
CA ASP A 47 -9.10 18.35 16.18
C ASP A 47 -8.87 19.60 15.31
N PRO A 48 -7.65 20.18 15.27
CA PRO A 48 -7.35 21.32 14.40
C PRO A 48 -7.38 20.98 12.91
N HIS A 49 -7.35 19.69 12.53
CA HIS A 49 -7.33 19.24 11.14
C HIS A 49 -8.33 18.11 10.85
N PRO A 50 -9.66 18.33 11.06
CA PRO A 50 -10.65 17.29 10.85
C PRO A 50 -10.62 16.78 9.39
N GLY A 51 -10.56 15.46 9.22
CA GLY A 51 -10.59 14.78 7.93
C GLY A 51 -9.30 14.85 7.12
N HIS A 52 -8.30 15.64 7.53
CA HIS A 52 -7.06 15.81 6.76
C HIS A 52 -6.30 14.48 6.61
N TYR A 53 -6.21 13.66 7.67
CA TYR A 53 -5.61 12.32 7.58
C TYR A 53 -6.30 11.44 6.53
N LYS A 54 -7.64 11.41 6.54
CA LYS A 54 -8.45 10.65 5.58
C LYS A 54 -8.24 11.12 4.14
N ALA A 55 -8.04 12.42 3.93
CA ALA A 55 -7.79 13.01 2.62
C ALA A 55 -6.33 12.85 2.13
N SER A 56 -5.40 12.41 3.00
CA SER A 56 -3.95 12.40 2.72
C SER A 56 -3.41 11.05 2.22
N PHE A 57 -4.27 10.10 1.83
CA PHE A 57 -3.82 8.83 1.26
C PHE A 57 -3.46 8.97 -0.21
N GLN A 58 -2.40 8.28 -0.63
CA GLN A 58 -1.97 8.22 -2.03
C GLN A 58 -1.40 6.84 -2.38
N VAL A 59 -1.48 6.50 -3.67
CA VAL A 59 -0.80 5.35 -4.28
C VAL A 59 0.35 5.83 -5.15
N THR A 60 1.52 5.21 -4.98
CA THR A 60 2.67 5.36 -5.89
C THR A 60 3.05 4.00 -6.45
N SER A 61 3.61 3.94 -7.66
CA SER A 61 4.00 2.68 -8.27
C SER A 61 5.25 2.79 -9.13
N THR A 62 5.93 1.66 -9.33
CA THR A 62 7.10 1.55 -10.21
C THR A 62 7.22 0.14 -10.74
N ARG A 63 7.73 0.00 -11.98
CA ARG A 63 8.07 -1.29 -12.59
C ARG A 63 9.42 -1.84 -12.11
N ARG A 64 10.18 -1.07 -11.33
CA ARG A 64 11.52 -1.43 -10.82
C ARG A 64 11.63 -1.17 -9.32
N GLY A 65 10.77 -1.81 -8.55
CA GLY A 65 10.71 -1.74 -7.11
C GLY A 65 11.34 -2.94 -6.38
N GLY A 66 11.11 -3.00 -5.07
CA GLY A 66 11.77 -3.94 -4.16
C GLY A 66 13.25 -3.61 -3.93
N ARG A 67 13.88 -4.29 -2.96
CA ARG A 67 15.28 -4.04 -2.57
C ARG A 67 16.26 -4.12 -3.75
N ARG A 68 15.99 -5.01 -4.72
CA ARG A 68 16.85 -5.26 -5.89
C ARG A 68 16.37 -4.58 -7.18
N ARG A 69 15.29 -3.77 -7.14
CA ARG A 69 14.72 -3.09 -8.32
C ARG A 69 14.33 -4.07 -9.46
N ASP A 70 13.87 -5.25 -9.08
CA ASP A 70 13.71 -6.42 -9.96
C ASP A 70 12.25 -6.79 -10.29
N ARG A 71 11.28 -6.09 -9.69
CA ARG A 71 9.85 -6.39 -9.82
C ARG A 71 9.01 -5.11 -9.82
N ALA A 72 7.79 -5.17 -10.35
CA ALA A 72 6.83 -4.10 -10.16
C ALA A 72 6.33 -4.06 -8.71
N THR A 73 6.12 -2.87 -8.18
CA THR A 73 5.56 -2.64 -6.84
C THR A 73 4.64 -1.42 -6.86
N ALA A 74 3.62 -1.44 -6.03
CA ALA A 74 2.83 -0.27 -5.68
C ALA A 74 2.80 -0.10 -4.16
N THR A 75 2.79 1.14 -3.70
CA THR A 75 2.89 1.51 -2.29
C THR A 75 1.77 2.47 -1.96
N VAL A 76 0.98 2.13 -0.94
CA VAL A 76 0.01 3.04 -0.32
C VAL A 76 0.71 3.78 0.81
N SER A 77 0.56 5.09 0.87
CA SER A 77 1.15 5.95 1.90
C SER A 77 0.15 7.01 2.33
N ASN A 78 0.37 7.57 3.53
CA ASN A 78 -0.32 8.76 3.99
C ASN A 78 0.70 9.90 4.11
N THR A 79 0.41 11.05 3.50
CA THR A 79 1.33 12.19 3.42
C THR A 79 1.24 13.14 4.60
N SER A 80 0.30 12.94 5.53
CA SER A 80 0.18 13.81 6.69
C SER A 80 1.40 13.64 7.62
N TYR A 81 1.94 14.76 8.11
CA TYR A 81 3.14 14.73 8.96
C TYR A 81 2.92 13.94 10.27
N TYR A 82 1.67 13.86 10.71
CA TYR A 82 1.26 13.16 11.94
C TYR A 82 0.73 11.73 11.68
N ALA A 83 0.79 11.22 10.44
CA ALA A 83 0.26 9.90 10.08
C ALA A 83 0.79 8.77 10.98
N ARG A 84 2.07 8.86 11.40
CA ARG A 84 2.69 7.88 12.31
C ARG A 84 1.93 7.78 13.64
N PHE A 85 1.48 8.92 14.19
CA PHE A 85 0.78 8.96 15.47
C PHE A 85 -0.64 8.41 15.36
N VAL A 86 -1.29 8.58 14.20
CA VAL A 86 -2.60 7.94 13.94
C VAL A 86 -2.42 6.44 13.77
N GLU A 87 -1.38 6.01 13.05
CA GLU A 87 -1.13 4.59 12.79
C GLU A 87 -0.77 3.82 14.07
N TYR A 88 0.17 4.35 14.87
CA TYR A 88 0.75 3.62 16.02
C TYR A 88 0.35 4.18 17.38
N GLY A 89 -0.41 5.27 17.42
CA GLY A 89 -0.83 5.90 18.66
C GLY A 89 0.28 6.67 19.37
N THR A 90 -0.12 7.27 20.48
CA THR A 90 0.70 7.93 21.51
C THR A 90 0.03 7.70 22.87
N GLU A 91 0.54 8.29 23.95
CA GLU A 91 -0.12 8.25 25.26
C GLU A 91 -1.54 8.87 25.25
N ARG A 92 -1.82 9.80 24.33
CA ARG A 92 -3.09 10.54 24.26
C ARG A 92 -3.99 10.14 23.09
N VAL A 93 -3.43 9.44 22.10
CA VAL A 93 -4.12 9.07 20.86
C VAL A 93 -4.04 7.56 20.70
N PRO A 94 -5.18 6.83 20.66
CA PRO A 94 -5.15 5.39 20.47
C PRO A 94 -4.56 5.03 19.09
N ALA A 95 -3.89 3.88 19.01
CA ALA A 95 -3.37 3.37 17.76
C ALA A 95 -4.52 2.90 16.85
N HIS A 96 -4.67 3.49 15.67
CA HIS A 96 -5.74 3.10 14.75
C HIS A 96 -5.31 2.04 13.73
N HIS A 97 -4.00 1.85 13.50
CA HIS A 97 -3.46 0.86 12.58
C HIS A 97 -4.19 0.80 11.23
N VAL A 98 -4.46 1.97 10.63
CA VAL A 98 -5.33 2.08 9.45
C VAL A 98 -4.69 1.39 8.25
N LEU A 99 -3.41 1.65 7.96
CA LEU A 99 -2.72 1.02 6.83
C LEU A 99 -2.54 -0.48 7.05
N LEU A 100 -2.21 -0.92 8.28
CA LEU A 100 -2.10 -2.35 8.59
C LEU A 100 -3.43 -3.08 8.36
N ARG A 101 -4.53 -2.57 8.91
CA ARG A 101 -5.87 -3.18 8.75
C ARG A 101 -6.33 -3.14 7.30
N ALA A 102 -6.07 -2.03 6.60
CA ALA A 102 -6.40 -1.90 5.19
C ALA A 102 -5.62 -2.90 4.32
N ALA A 103 -4.33 -3.12 4.60
CA ALA A 103 -3.53 -4.13 3.90
C ALA A 103 -4.03 -5.56 4.15
N GLN A 104 -4.45 -5.87 5.38
CA GLN A 104 -5.02 -7.18 5.72
C GLN A 104 -6.37 -7.45 5.04
N ALA A 105 -7.19 -6.42 4.86
CA ALA A 105 -8.51 -6.52 4.24
C ALA A 105 -8.45 -6.45 2.70
N GLY A 106 -7.73 -5.47 2.14
CA GLY A 106 -7.67 -5.18 0.71
C GLY A 106 -6.52 -5.84 -0.05
N GLY A 107 -5.55 -6.44 0.65
CA GLY A 107 -4.36 -7.06 0.04
C GLY A 107 -4.52 -8.53 -0.37
N ARG A 108 -5.70 -9.14 -0.18
CA ARG A 108 -5.99 -10.54 -0.51
C ARG A 108 -6.10 -10.77 -2.01
#